data_AF-A0A1Q4GJQ7-F1
#
_entry.id   AF-A0A1Q4GJQ7-F1
#
_cell.length_a   1.000
_cell.length_b   1.000
_cell.length_c   1.000
_cell.angle_alpha   90.00
_cell.angle_beta   90.00
_cell.angle_gamma   90.00
#
_symmetry.space_group_name_H-M   'P 1'
#
loop_
_entity.id
_entity.type
_entity.pdbx_description
1 polymer ?
#
loop_
_entity_poly.entity_id
_entity_poly.type
_entity_poly.pdbx_seq_one_letter_code
_entity_poly.pdbx_strand_id
1 'polypeptide(L)'
;MYSYTDVAQALSELSGKSVSYTNADPTEFTEKLKQFNVPEFAILLTAGFAEDQKNHQFEEVTNDLENLLGRKPLALKEALKEIYKL
;
A
#
# COMPACT_ATOMS: atom_id res chain seq x y z
N MET A 1 -0.50 0.42 -12.00
CA MET A 1 -0.85 0.08 -10.60
C MET A 1 0.34 -0.61 -9.95
N TYR A 2 0.50 -0.49 -8.64
CA TYR A 2 1.56 -1.18 -7.89
C TYR A 2 0.93 -2.21 -6.95
N SER A 3 1.48 -3.41 -6.92
CA SER A 3 1.15 -4.45 -5.96
C SER A 3 1.86 -4.21 -4.63
N TYR A 4 1.45 -4.91 -3.56
CA TYR A 4 2.20 -4.89 -2.30
C TYR A 4 3.64 -5.41 -2.44
N THR A 5 3.89 -6.32 -3.38
CA THR A 5 5.24 -6.78 -3.72
C THR A 5 6.09 -5.65 -4.29
N ASP A 6 5.53 -4.84 -5.20
CA ASP A 6 6.23 -3.69 -5.79
C ASP A 6 6.60 -2.65 -4.72
N VAL A 7 5.68 -2.41 -3.77
CA VAL A 7 5.91 -1.50 -2.64
C VAL A 7 7.01 -2.04 -1.72
N ALA A 8 6.98 -3.34 -1.37
CA ALA A 8 8.00 -3.98 -0.55
C ALA A 8 9.39 -3.95 -1.20
N GLN A 9 9.46 -4.18 -2.52
CA GLN A 9 10.69 -4.06 -3.28
C GLN A 9 11.20 -2.61 -3.29
N ALA A 10 10.33 -1.63 -3.56
CA ALA A 10 10.71 -0.22 -3.55
C ALA A 10 11.26 0.21 -2.18
N LEU A 11 10.60 -0.17 -1.08
CA LEU A 11 11.08 0.10 0.27
C LEU A 11 12.43 -0.59 0.55
N SER A 12 12.63 -1.81 0.05
CA SER A 12 13.89 -2.53 0.24
C SER A 12 15.06 -1.82 -0.44
N GLU A 13 14.87 -1.42 -1.69
CA GLU A 13 15.86 -0.69 -2.48
C GLU A 13 16.19 0.67 -1.86
N LEU A 14 15.17 1.40 -1.38
CA LEU A 14 15.35 2.74 -0.82
C LEU A 14 15.98 2.74 0.57
N SER A 15 15.59 1.78 1.42
CA SER A 15 16.08 1.74 2.81
C SER A 15 17.37 0.95 3.00
N GLY A 16 17.78 0.16 2.01
CA GLY A 16 18.89 -0.80 2.14
C GLY A 16 18.60 -1.98 3.08
N LYS A 17 17.35 -2.12 3.56
CA LYS A 17 16.91 -3.20 4.45
C LYS A 17 15.98 -4.14 3.70
N SER A 18 16.05 -5.44 3.97
CA SER A 18 15.11 -6.39 3.37
C SER A 18 13.70 -6.20 3.92
N VAL A 19 12.74 -5.84 3.05
CA VAL A 19 11.31 -5.76 3.34
C VAL A 19 10.58 -6.77 2.46
N SER A 20 9.83 -7.69 3.06
CA SER A 20 9.06 -8.72 2.35
C SER A 20 7.56 -8.46 2.44
N TYR A 21 6.84 -8.78 1.37
CA TYR A 21 5.38 -8.88 1.42
C TYR A 21 4.96 -10.26 1.96
N THR A 22 3.96 -10.28 2.84
CA THR A 22 3.33 -11.50 3.36
C THR A 22 1.84 -11.45 3.06
N ASN A 23 1.34 -12.39 2.28
CA ASN A 23 -0.08 -12.56 1.98
C ASN A 23 -0.76 -13.30 3.14
N ALA A 24 -0.96 -12.62 4.27
CA ALA A 24 -1.63 -13.17 5.45
C ALA A 24 -3.11 -13.45 5.14
N ASP A 25 -3.69 -14.47 5.77
CA ASP A 25 -5.13 -14.67 5.71
C ASP A 25 -5.87 -13.57 6.52
N PRO A 26 -7.15 -13.30 6.23
CA PRO A 26 -7.88 -12.21 6.87
C PRO A 26 -7.95 -12.31 8.40
N THR A 27 -8.03 -13.52 8.95
CA THR A 27 -8.08 -13.73 10.39
C THR A 27 -6.73 -13.39 11.01
N GLU A 28 -5.63 -13.93 10.48
CA GLU A 28 -4.27 -13.61 10.95
C GLU A 28 -3.98 -12.10 10.84
N PHE A 29 -4.35 -11.47 9.72
CA PHE A 29 -4.16 -10.04 9.49
C PHE A 29 -4.85 -9.19 10.56
N THR A 30 -6.13 -9.47 10.84
CA THR A 30 -6.89 -8.70 11.84
C THR A 30 -6.40 -8.94 13.26
N GLU A 31 -6.03 -10.18 13.62
CA GLU A 31 -5.46 -10.50 14.93
C GLU A 31 -4.11 -9.80 15.17
N LYS A 32 -3.24 -9.73 14.14
CA LYS A 32 -1.98 -9.00 14.22
C LYS A 32 -2.20 -7.51 14.47
N LEU A 33 -3.15 -6.89 13.77
CA LEU A 33 -3.47 -5.47 14.00
C LEU A 33 -4.01 -5.22 15.42
N LYS A 34 -4.81 -6.15 15.96
CA LYS A 34 -5.27 -6.11 17.37
C LYS A 34 -4.10 -6.19 18.35
N GLN A 35 -3.13 -7.08 18.11
CA GLN A 35 -1.92 -7.21 18.93
C GLN A 35 -1.08 -5.91 18.93
N PHE A 36 -1.13 -5.13 17.84
CA PHE A 36 -0.50 -3.82 17.74
C PHE A 36 -1.35 -2.66 18.31
N ASN A 37 -2.47 -2.94 18.98
CA ASN A 37 -3.39 -1.97 19.57
C ASN A 37 -3.99 -0.98 18.54
N VAL A 38 -4.17 -1.42 17.29
CA VAL A 38 -4.90 -0.63 16.29
C VAL A 38 -6.39 -0.57 16.69
N PRO A 39 -7.05 0.61 16.61
CA PRO A 39 -8.47 0.72 16.94
C PRO A 39 -9.35 -0.17 16.04
N GLU A 40 -10.37 -0.82 16.62
CA GLU A 40 -11.23 -1.81 15.91
C GLU A 40 -11.79 -1.27 14.59
N PHE A 41 -12.22 -0.01 14.57
CA PHE A 41 -12.72 0.63 13.35
C PHE A 41 -11.66 0.71 12.23
N ALA A 42 -10.41 1.03 12.58
CA ALA A 42 -9.32 1.07 11.60
C ALA A 42 -8.97 -0.34 11.10
N ILE A 43 -9.05 -1.36 11.96
CA ILE A 43 -8.86 -2.77 11.55
C ILE A 43 -9.91 -3.17 10.52
N LEU A 44 -11.19 -2.89 10.81
CA LEU A 44 -12.29 -3.18 9.88
C LEU A 44 -12.07 -2.50 8.53
N LEU A 45 -11.73 -1.20 8.55
CA LEU A 45 -11.51 -0.41 7.35
C LEU A 45 -10.34 -0.95 6.51
N THR A 46 -9.18 -1.19 7.13
CA THR A 46 -7.99 -1.68 6.42
C THR A 46 -8.16 -3.10 5.89
N ALA A 47 -8.81 -3.99 6.66
CA ALA A 47 -9.12 -5.34 6.19
C ALA A 47 -10.08 -5.33 4.99
N GLY A 48 -11.11 -4.46 5.02
CA GLY A 48 -12.03 -4.27 3.89
C GLY A 48 -11.31 -3.82 2.62
N PHE A 49 -10.48 -2.76 2.71
CA PHE A 49 -9.71 -2.29 1.56
C PHE A 49 -8.75 -3.34 1.00
N ALA A 50 -8.11 -4.15 1.85
CA ALA A 50 -7.23 -5.23 1.40
C ALA A 50 -8.01 -6.31 0.61
N GLU A 51 -9.21 -6.66 1.07
CA GLU A 51 -10.09 -7.61 0.37
C GLU A 51 -10.61 -7.03 -0.97
N ASP A 52 -11.02 -5.77 -1.00
CA ASP A 52 -11.46 -5.10 -2.24
C ASP A 52 -10.33 -5.02 -3.26
N GLN A 53 -9.10 -4.71 -2.82
CA GLN A 53 -7.92 -4.69 -3.68
C GLN A 53 -7.58 -6.08 -4.22
N LYS A 54 -7.69 -7.13 -3.38
CA LYS A 54 -7.54 -8.53 -3.81
C LYS A 54 -8.60 -8.93 -4.83
N ASN A 55 -9.80 -8.37 -4.73
CA ASN A 55 -10.90 -8.57 -5.67
C ASN A 55 -10.85 -7.59 -6.87
N HIS A 56 -9.69 -6.98 -7.14
CA HIS A 56 -9.44 -6.12 -8.30
C HIS A 56 -10.34 -4.87 -8.41
N GLN A 57 -10.91 -4.40 -7.28
CA GLN A 57 -11.87 -3.27 -7.30
C GLN A 57 -11.21 -1.89 -7.46
N PHE A 58 -9.88 -1.81 -7.44
CA PHE A 58 -9.14 -0.54 -7.56
C PHE A 58 -8.21 -0.49 -8.79
N GLU A 59 -8.41 -1.36 -9.77
CA GLU A 59 -7.47 -1.51 -10.90
C GLU A 59 -7.74 -0.57 -12.09
N GLU A 60 -8.73 0.31 -11.98
CA GLU A 60 -8.97 1.32 -13.01
C GLU A 60 -7.84 2.35 -13.06
N VAL A 61 -7.23 2.51 -14.23
CA VAL A 61 -6.16 3.48 -14.47
C VAL A 61 -6.62 4.45 -15.56
N THR A 62 -6.74 5.71 -15.20
CA THR A 62 -7.04 6.81 -16.12
C THR A 62 -5.93 7.85 -16.11
N ASN A 63 -5.95 8.76 -17.09
CA ASN A 63 -5.02 9.90 -17.16
C ASN A 63 -5.64 11.19 -16.60
N ASP A 64 -6.79 11.11 -15.91
CA ASP A 64 -7.54 12.30 -15.50
C ASP A 64 -6.72 13.20 -14.57
N LEU A 65 -5.97 12.59 -13.65
CA LEU A 65 -5.10 13.34 -12.73
C LEU A 65 -3.92 13.98 -13.47
N GLU A 66 -3.29 13.28 -14.42
CA GLU A 66 -2.21 13.85 -15.24
C GLU A 66 -2.71 15.04 -16.05
N ASN A 67 -3.88 14.91 -16.66
CA ASN A 67 -4.53 15.96 -17.44
C ASN A 67 -4.87 17.19 -16.57
N LEU A 68 -5.42 16.96 -15.37
CA LEU A 68 -5.78 18.04 -14.44
C LEU A 68 -4.55 18.80 -13.92
N LEU A 69 -3.45 18.09 -13.67
CA LEU A 69 -2.22 18.67 -13.14
C LEU A 69 -1.34 19.33 -14.21
N GLY A 70 -1.49 18.95 -15.49
CA GLY A 70 -0.58 19.35 -16.55
C GLY A 70 0.83 18.74 -16.42
N ARG A 71 0.98 17.70 -15.59
CA ARG A 71 2.21 16.93 -15.37
C ARG A 71 1.87 15.53 -14.85
N LYS A 72 2.83 14.62 -14.94
CA LYS A 72 2.69 13.28 -14.36
C LYS A 72 2.50 13.33 -12.83
N PRO A 73 1.69 12.43 -12.25
CA PRO A 73 1.66 12.20 -10.81
C PRO A 73 3.03 11.79 -10.26
N LEU A 74 3.22 11.97 -8.96
CA LEU A 74 4.47 11.57 -8.30
C LEU A 74 4.62 10.04 -8.37
N ALA A 75 5.80 9.57 -8.78
CA ALA A 75 6.09 8.14 -8.86
C ALA A 75 6.30 7.52 -7.46
N LEU A 76 6.08 6.20 -7.36
CA LEU A 76 6.06 5.49 -6.08
C LEU A 76 7.34 5.68 -5.26
N LYS A 77 8.52 5.52 -5.87
CA LYS A 77 9.79 5.58 -5.12
C LYS A 77 10.04 6.98 -4.56
N GLU A 78 9.69 7.99 -5.33
CA GLU A 78 9.81 9.41 -5.01
C GLU A 78 8.88 9.76 -3.84
N ALA A 79 7.63 9.30 -3.89
CA ALA A 79 6.70 9.44 -2.78
C ALA A 79 7.20 8.73 -1.51
N LEU A 80 7.71 7.50 -1.62
CA LEU A 80 8.24 6.75 -0.49
C LEU A 80 9.47 7.44 0.14
N LYS A 81 10.37 8.01 -0.68
CA LYS A 81 11.48 8.83 -0.19
C LYS A 81 10.99 10.03 0.60
N GLU A 82 9.97 10.75 0.12
CA GLU A 82 9.42 11.90 0.82
C GLU A 82 8.74 11.53 2.15
N ILE A 83 7.91 10.47 2.15
CA ILE A 83 7.15 10.02 3.33
C ILE A 83 8.08 9.51 4.43
N TYR A 84 9.03 8.65 4.06
CA TYR A 84 9.89 7.95 5.02
C TYR A 84 11.27 8.59 5.21
N LYS A 85 11.57 9.66 4.46
CA LYS A 85 12.86 10.36 4.46
C LYS A 85 14.04 9.41 4.19
N LEU A 86 13.88 8.57 3.15
CA LEU A 86 14.86 7.58 2.69
C LEU A 86 15.79 8.13 1.60
#